data_AF-A0A0R0CHV7-F1
#
_entry.id   AF-A0A0R0CHV7-F1
#
_cell.length_a   1.000
_cell.length_b   1.000
_cell.length_c   1.000
_cell.angle_alpha   90.00
_cell.angle_beta   90.00
_cell.angle_gamma   90.00
#
_symmetry.space_group_name_H-M   'P 1'
#
loop_
_entity.id
_entity.type
_entity.pdbx_description
1 polymer ?
#
loop_
_entity_poly.entity_id
_entity_poly.type
_entity_poly.pdbx_seq_one_letter_code
_entity_poly.pdbx_strand_id
1 'polypeptide(L)'
;MLEDERLEDLSDETLETLRAMDTASSRNVSLVERLEAFCKGSDKSQLARVFSNAVFDAALKGDPDAQACTLLMGPSSWQGSGPIPAGAAEIGRYSQHAPEFTQKALQRADPRVAVRALHSYVQSPTGHASWTDGLPKPDPALTWRGARLASLRALPVQRAVIELQLSAFGTTGILSPSDIQSADRWAQGTFEREFRGEDAINVDSPVPCYSSQDLAP
;
A
#
# COMPACT_ATOMS: atom_id res chain seq x y z
N MET A 1 8.42 -49.38 -7.03
CA MET A 1 7.14 -50.11 -7.02
C MET A 1 6.16 -49.37 -6.14
N LEU A 2 5.51 -48.37 -6.72
CA LEU A 2 4.13 -48.00 -6.43
C LEU A 2 3.41 -48.37 -7.71
N GLU A 3 3.18 -49.68 -7.88
CA GLU A 3 2.29 -50.23 -8.90
C GLU A 3 0.89 -50.10 -8.30
N ASP A 4 0.20 -49.03 -8.66
CA ASP A 4 -1.23 -48.92 -8.42
C ASP A 4 -1.84 -48.51 -9.76
N GLU A 5 -2.53 -49.44 -10.41
CA GLU A 5 -3.20 -49.34 -11.72
C GLU A 5 -4.40 -48.36 -11.70
N ARG A 6 -4.39 -47.38 -10.78
CA ARG A 6 -5.41 -46.35 -10.63
C ARG A 6 -5.21 -45.12 -11.53
N LEU A 7 -4.16 -45.13 -12.34
CA LEU A 7 -3.94 -44.14 -13.42
C LEU A 7 -4.93 -44.32 -14.57
N GLU A 8 -5.54 -45.49 -14.73
CA GLU A 8 -6.46 -45.78 -15.84
C GLU A 8 -7.90 -45.31 -15.60
N ASP A 9 -8.23 -44.88 -14.37
CA ASP A 9 -9.58 -44.40 -13.99
C ASP A 9 -9.66 -42.86 -13.85
N LEU A 10 -8.72 -42.17 -14.47
CA LEU A 10 -8.79 -40.72 -14.62
C LEU A 10 -9.77 -40.42 -15.76
N SER A 11 -11.01 -40.07 -15.41
CA SER A 11 -11.93 -39.42 -16.36
C SER A 11 -11.21 -38.31 -17.14
N ASP A 12 -11.58 -38.07 -18.39
CA ASP A 12 -10.94 -37.05 -19.25
C ASP A 12 -10.83 -35.68 -18.55
N GLU A 13 -11.81 -35.33 -17.72
CA GLU A 13 -11.86 -34.12 -16.89
C GLU A 13 -10.73 -34.07 -15.83
N THR A 14 -10.29 -35.23 -15.31
CA THR A 14 -9.19 -35.33 -14.34
C THR A 14 -7.82 -35.28 -15.03
N LEU A 15 -7.67 -35.88 -16.22
CA LEU A 15 -6.42 -35.78 -17.01
C LEU A 15 -6.20 -34.37 -17.56
N GLU A 16 -7.25 -33.69 -18.04
CA GLU A 16 -7.17 -32.29 -18.46
C GLU A 16 -6.81 -31.37 -17.29
N THR A 17 -7.40 -31.61 -16.11
CA THR A 17 -7.05 -30.87 -14.89
C THR A 17 -5.59 -31.06 -14.51
N LEU A 18 -5.07 -32.30 -14.53
CA LEU A 18 -3.68 -32.59 -14.23
C LEU A 18 -2.72 -31.95 -15.25
N ARG A 19 -3.07 -31.97 -16.55
CA ARG A 19 -2.30 -31.27 -17.61
C ARG A 19 -2.34 -29.75 -17.45
N ALA A 20 -3.47 -29.19 -17.03
CA ALA A 20 -3.59 -27.76 -16.76
C ALA A 20 -2.73 -27.34 -15.56
N MET A 21 -2.69 -28.16 -14.50
CA MET A 21 -1.83 -27.95 -13.34
C MET A 21 -0.34 -28.04 -13.70
N ASP A 22 0.06 -29.03 -14.52
CA ASP A 22 1.44 -29.17 -15.00
C ASP A 22 1.87 -28.01 -15.91
N THR A 23 0.96 -27.55 -16.78
CA THR A 23 1.19 -26.37 -17.63
C THR A 23 1.31 -25.09 -16.79
N ALA A 24 0.46 -24.92 -15.78
CA ALA A 24 0.56 -23.79 -14.85
C ALA A 24 1.86 -23.83 -14.04
N SER A 25 2.25 -25.01 -13.56
CA SER A 25 3.52 -25.22 -12.85
C SER A 25 4.73 -24.87 -13.73
N SER A 26 4.75 -25.37 -14.97
CA SER A 26 5.81 -25.08 -15.94
C SER A 26 5.91 -23.58 -16.27
N ARG A 27 4.77 -22.89 -16.36
CA ARG A 27 4.74 -21.42 -16.52
C ARG A 27 5.36 -20.71 -15.33
N ASN A 28 5.05 -21.16 -14.11
CA ASN A 28 5.60 -20.57 -12.89
C ASN A 28 7.11 -20.80 -12.76
N VAL A 29 7.61 -21.98 -13.11
CA VAL A 29 9.06 -22.25 -13.14
C VAL A 29 9.76 -21.36 -14.16
N SER A 30 9.22 -21.28 -15.39
CA SER A 30 9.80 -20.41 -16.43
C SER A 30 9.78 -18.92 -16.03
N LEU A 31 8.76 -18.49 -15.29
CA LEU A 31 8.68 -17.15 -14.73
C LEU A 31 9.80 -16.91 -13.70
N VAL A 32 9.99 -17.83 -12.76
CA VAL A 32 11.04 -17.73 -11.73
C VAL A 32 12.43 -17.68 -12.36
N GLU A 33 12.68 -18.51 -13.39
CA GLU A 33 13.95 -18.51 -14.11
C GLU A 33 14.22 -17.19 -14.84
N ARG A 34 13.19 -16.59 -15.46
CA ARG A 34 13.30 -15.28 -16.12
C ARG A 34 13.58 -14.17 -15.11
N LEU A 35 12.85 -14.17 -13.99
CA LEU A 35 13.05 -13.21 -12.91
C LEU A 35 14.46 -13.33 -12.32
N GLU A 36 14.97 -14.55 -12.12
CA GLU A 36 16.33 -14.78 -11.64
C GLU A 36 17.38 -14.25 -12.62
N ALA A 37 17.22 -14.54 -13.91
CA ALA A 37 18.11 -14.05 -14.97
C ALA A 37 18.09 -12.52 -15.05
N PHE A 38 16.91 -11.91 -14.97
CA PHE A 38 16.73 -10.46 -14.94
C PHE A 38 17.44 -9.85 -13.72
N CYS A 39 17.20 -10.39 -12.52
CA CYS A 39 17.83 -9.92 -11.29
C CYS A 39 19.36 -10.01 -11.32
N LYS A 40 19.92 -11.07 -11.92
CA LYS A 40 21.39 -11.26 -12.04
C LYS A 40 22.03 -10.32 -13.06
N GLY A 41 21.32 -9.99 -14.14
CA GLY A 41 21.84 -9.19 -15.25
C GLY A 41 21.59 -7.68 -15.13
N SER A 42 20.68 -7.25 -14.25
CA SER A 42 20.28 -5.85 -14.12
C SER A 42 21.04 -5.09 -13.04
N ASP A 43 21.26 -3.80 -13.28
CA ASP A 43 21.69 -2.88 -12.23
C ASP A 43 20.53 -2.53 -11.28
N LYS A 44 20.88 -2.00 -10.10
CA LYS A 44 19.90 -1.64 -9.06
C LYS A 44 18.86 -0.61 -9.52
N SER A 45 19.23 0.28 -10.44
CA SER A 45 18.33 1.33 -10.94
C SER A 45 17.28 0.76 -11.89
N GLN A 46 17.67 -0.20 -12.73
CA GLN A 46 16.77 -0.91 -13.62
C GLN A 46 15.78 -1.76 -12.82
N LEU A 47 16.25 -2.46 -11.78
CA LEU A 47 15.40 -3.24 -10.88
C LEU A 47 14.39 -2.35 -10.14
N ALA A 48 14.84 -1.22 -9.57
CA ALA A 48 13.97 -0.27 -8.89
C ALA A 48 12.88 0.28 -9.82
N ARG A 49 13.22 0.59 -11.08
CA ARG A 49 12.25 1.11 -12.06
C ARG A 49 11.22 0.05 -12.49
N VAL A 50 11.64 -1.20 -12.71
CA VAL A 50 10.71 -2.28 -13.07
C VAL A 50 9.76 -2.57 -11.92
N PHE A 51 10.29 -2.70 -10.70
CA PHE A 51 9.48 -2.85 -9.50
C PHE A 51 8.49 -1.69 -9.34
N SER A 52 8.93 -0.45 -9.59
CA SER A 52 8.07 0.72 -9.56
C SER A 52 6.87 0.64 -10.47
N ASN A 53 7.12 0.34 -11.73
CA ASN A 53 6.07 0.29 -12.73
C ASN A 53 5.10 -0.85 -12.43
N ALA A 54 5.59 -2.01 -11.99
CA ALA A 54 4.73 -3.12 -11.60
C ALA A 54 3.79 -2.76 -10.44
N VAL A 55 4.31 -2.11 -9.39
CA VAL A 55 3.49 -1.64 -8.27
C VAL A 55 2.49 -0.58 -8.73
N PHE A 56 2.92 0.39 -9.54
CA PHE A 56 2.04 1.45 -10.02
C PHE A 56 0.92 0.90 -10.91
N ASP A 57 1.23 -0.03 -11.81
CA ASP A 57 0.25 -0.69 -12.68
C ASP A 57 -0.77 -1.51 -11.86
N ALA A 58 -0.32 -2.21 -10.82
CA ALA A 58 -1.22 -2.90 -9.89
C ALA A 58 -2.13 -1.91 -9.14
N ALA A 59 -1.59 -0.76 -8.72
CA ALA A 59 -2.36 0.29 -8.05
C ALA A 59 -3.46 0.86 -8.97
N LEU A 60 -3.14 1.09 -10.25
CA LEU A 60 -4.10 1.50 -11.28
C LEU A 60 -5.20 0.46 -11.50
N LYS A 61 -4.87 -0.84 -11.43
CA LYS A 61 -5.84 -1.94 -11.52
C LYS A 61 -6.72 -2.10 -10.28
N GLY A 62 -6.44 -1.32 -9.22
CA GLY A 62 -7.26 -1.29 -8.02
C GLY A 62 -6.72 -2.12 -6.85
N ASP A 63 -5.50 -2.65 -6.95
CA ASP A 63 -4.88 -3.40 -5.85
C ASP A 63 -4.70 -2.49 -4.61
N PRO A 64 -5.33 -2.84 -3.46
CA PRO A 64 -5.28 -2.01 -2.26
C PRO A 64 -3.88 -1.77 -1.69
N ASP A 65 -3.04 -2.81 -1.70
CA ASP A 65 -1.69 -2.78 -1.12
C ASP A 65 -0.75 -2.01 -2.04
N ALA A 66 -0.89 -2.19 -3.36
CA ALA A 66 -0.14 -1.43 -4.35
C ALA A 66 -0.48 0.07 -4.33
N GLN A 67 -1.74 0.43 -4.09
CA GLN A 67 -2.15 1.83 -3.89
C GLN A 67 -1.48 2.43 -2.65
N ALA A 68 -1.55 1.75 -1.50
CA ALA A 68 -0.93 2.22 -0.26
C ALA A 68 0.60 2.30 -0.41
N CYS A 69 1.20 1.29 -1.03
CA CYS A 69 2.61 1.23 -1.33
C CYS A 69 3.05 2.40 -2.23
N THR A 70 2.35 2.67 -3.34
CA THR A 70 2.62 3.80 -4.24
C THR A 70 2.62 5.12 -3.49
N LEU A 71 1.63 5.34 -2.62
CA LEU A 71 1.57 6.54 -1.79
C LEU A 71 2.79 6.63 -0.89
N LEU A 72 3.05 5.60 -0.09
CA LEU A 72 4.07 5.61 0.97
C LEU A 72 5.50 5.73 0.43
N MET A 73 5.78 5.09 -0.70
CA MET A 73 7.07 5.18 -1.38
C MET A 73 7.32 6.57 -2.01
N GLY A 74 6.27 7.29 -2.39
CA GLY A 74 6.39 8.59 -3.06
C GLY A 74 7.06 8.48 -4.44
N PRO A 75 7.37 9.61 -5.09
CA PRO A 75 8.06 9.64 -6.38
C PRO A 75 9.60 9.49 -6.26
N SER A 76 10.16 9.56 -5.05
CA SER A 76 11.61 9.65 -4.80
C SER A 76 12.31 8.31 -4.54
N SER A 77 11.59 7.29 -4.08
CA SER A 77 12.12 5.92 -3.93
C SER A 77 12.51 5.27 -5.26
N TRP A 78 12.02 5.83 -6.37
CA TRP A 78 12.31 5.44 -7.75
C TRP A 78 13.52 6.17 -8.35
N GLN A 79 13.94 7.24 -7.68
CA GLN A 79 15.08 8.02 -8.08
C GLN A 79 16.32 7.35 -7.48
N GLY A 80 16.94 6.46 -8.27
CA GLY A 80 18.39 6.39 -8.22
C GLY A 80 19.01 7.76 -8.55
N SER A 81 20.33 7.83 -8.68
CA SER A 81 21.08 9.04 -9.09
C SER A 81 20.80 9.48 -10.55
N GLY A 82 19.56 9.35 -11.03
CA GLY A 82 19.14 9.61 -12.40
C GLY A 82 18.93 11.10 -12.70
N PRO A 83 18.88 11.45 -13.99
CA PRO A 83 18.78 12.84 -14.42
C PRO A 83 17.41 13.46 -14.09
N ILE A 84 17.44 14.75 -13.72
CA ILE A 84 16.31 15.59 -13.26
C ILE A 84 15.02 15.47 -14.11
N PRO A 85 15.04 15.33 -15.45
CA PRO A 85 13.81 15.20 -16.25
C PRO A 85 13.00 13.93 -15.96
N ALA A 86 13.66 12.83 -15.59
CA ALA A 86 12.98 11.59 -15.23
C ALA A 86 12.18 11.76 -13.92
N GLY A 87 12.71 12.56 -12.98
CA GLY A 87 12.02 12.89 -11.74
C GLY A 87 10.74 13.71 -11.94
N ALA A 88 10.70 14.59 -12.96
CA ALA A 88 9.52 15.43 -13.22
C ALA A 88 8.32 14.63 -13.73
N ALA A 89 8.54 13.66 -14.62
CA ALA A 89 7.48 12.77 -15.11
C ALA A 89 6.90 11.90 -13.98
N GLU A 90 7.77 11.41 -13.09
CA GLU A 90 7.37 10.61 -11.93
C GLU A 90 6.57 11.42 -10.90
N ILE A 91 7.01 12.65 -10.62
CA ILE A 91 6.25 13.58 -9.77
C ILE A 91 4.88 13.87 -10.40
N GLY A 92 4.82 14.10 -11.72
CA GLY A 92 3.57 14.32 -12.45
C GLY A 92 2.61 13.13 -12.33
N ARG A 93 3.10 11.93 -12.61
CA ARG A 93 2.36 10.67 -12.48
C ARG A 93 1.84 10.46 -11.06
N TYR A 94 2.70 10.64 -10.06
CA TYR A 94 2.28 10.54 -8.66
C TYR A 94 1.20 11.57 -8.32
N SER A 95 1.39 12.82 -8.71
CA SER A 95 0.49 13.93 -8.37
C SER A 95 -0.90 13.75 -8.99
N GLN A 96 -0.96 13.14 -10.18
CA GLN A 96 -2.21 12.81 -10.86
C GLN A 96 -3.04 11.76 -10.12
N HIS A 97 -2.40 10.71 -9.57
CA HIS A 97 -3.11 9.55 -9.02
C HIS A 97 -3.17 9.48 -7.50
N ALA A 98 -2.24 10.14 -6.80
CA ALA A 98 -2.17 10.12 -5.34
C ALA A 98 -3.46 10.56 -4.63
N PRO A 99 -4.22 11.58 -5.11
CA PRO A 99 -5.49 11.95 -4.47
C PRO A 99 -6.51 10.81 -4.46
N GLU A 100 -6.70 10.12 -5.59
CA GLU A 100 -7.63 9.00 -5.70
C GLU A 100 -7.18 7.81 -4.85
N PHE A 101 -5.89 7.45 -4.91
CA PHE A 101 -5.35 6.36 -4.10
C PHE A 101 -5.47 6.66 -2.60
N THR A 102 -5.21 7.90 -2.19
CA THR A 102 -5.36 8.32 -0.80
C THR A 102 -6.81 8.19 -0.36
N GLN A 103 -7.76 8.68 -1.16
CA GLN A 103 -9.18 8.56 -0.87
C GLN A 103 -9.61 7.10 -0.67
N LYS A 104 -9.24 6.22 -1.61
CA LYS A 104 -9.58 4.78 -1.53
C LYS A 104 -8.95 4.10 -0.30
N ALA A 105 -7.69 4.40 0.00
CA ALA A 105 -7.02 3.86 1.18
C ALA A 105 -7.66 4.34 2.49
N LEU A 106 -8.04 5.61 2.57
CA LEU A 106 -8.77 6.16 3.73
C LEU A 106 -10.18 5.58 3.90
N GLN A 107 -10.87 5.30 2.80
CA GLN A 107 -12.16 4.60 2.83
C GLN A 107 -12.03 3.20 3.44
N ARG A 108 -10.94 2.48 3.14
CA ARG A 108 -10.57 1.19 3.74
C ARG A 108 -9.96 1.31 5.15
N ALA A 109 -9.76 2.53 5.64
CA ALA A 109 -9.07 2.83 6.90
C ALA A 109 -7.66 2.20 6.97
N ASP A 110 -6.90 2.26 5.88
CA ASP A 110 -5.49 1.86 5.87
C ASP A 110 -4.72 2.67 6.94
N PRO A 111 -4.12 2.01 7.95
CA PRO A 111 -3.57 2.72 9.10
C PRO A 111 -2.35 3.58 8.74
N ARG A 112 -1.57 3.16 7.73
CA ARG A 112 -0.32 3.83 7.36
C ARG A 112 -0.61 5.06 6.50
N VAL A 113 -1.53 4.92 5.54
CA VAL A 113 -1.99 6.04 4.74
C VAL A 113 -2.75 7.05 5.61
N ALA A 114 -3.54 6.60 6.59
CA ALA A 114 -4.25 7.50 7.50
C ALA A 114 -3.30 8.31 8.38
N VAL A 115 -2.25 7.70 8.94
CA VAL A 115 -1.23 8.44 9.71
C VAL A 115 -0.46 9.43 8.83
N ARG A 116 -0.11 9.03 7.60
CA ARG A 116 0.50 9.97 6.64
C ARG A 116 -0.43 11.12 6.25
N ALA A 117 -1.71 10.86 6.05
CA ALA A 117 -2.72 11.87 5.76
C ALA A 117 -2.87 12.84 6.93
N LEU A 118 -2.92 12.33 8.17
CA LEU A 118 -2.95 13.13 9.38
C LEU A 118 -1.75 14.08 9.47
N HIS A 119 -0.56 13.55 9.17
CA HIS A 119 0.67 14.33 9.15
C HIS A 119 0.58 15.56 8.23
N SER A 120 -0.11 15.43 7.08
CA SER A 120 -0.30 16.53 6.14
C SER A 120 -1.14 17.69 6.69
N TYR A 121 -1.97 17.47 7.72
CA TYR A 121 -2.77 18.54 8.34
C TYR A 121 -2.04 19.28 9.45
N VAL A 122 -1.09 18.62 10.11
CA VAL A 122 -0.40 19.16 11.29
C VAL A 122 0.99 19.71 10.98
N GLN A 123 1.57 19.34 9.83
CA GLN A 123 2.76 20.00 9.35
C GLN A 123 2.42 21.32 8.67
N SER A 124 2.96 22.41 9.21
CA SER A 124 3.05 23.68 8.49
C SER A 124 3.98 23.52 7.29
N PRO A 125 3.70 24.20 6.15
CA PRO A 125 4.66 24.31 5.08
C PRO A 125 5.99 24.80 5.68
N THR A 126 7.06 24.03 5.48
CA THR A 126 8.39 24.56 5.78
C THR A 126 8.62 25.78 4.91
N GLY A 127 9.52 26.70 5.29
CA GLY A 127 9.85 27.88 4.47
C GLY A 127 10.34 27.56 3.05
N HIS A 128 10.44 26.28 2.69
CA HIS A 128 10.68 25.75 1.37
C HIS A 128 9.42 25.02 0.87
N ALA A 129 8.85 25.51 -0.23
CA ALA A 129 7.74 24.85 -0.90
C ALA A 129 8.16 23.44 -1.37
N SER A 130 7.44 22.42 -0.93
CA SER A 130 7.56 21.05 -1.43
C SER A 130 6.62 20.83 -2.62
N TRP A 131 6.98 19.95 -3.55
CA TRP A 131 6.08 19.55 -4.64
C TRP A 131 4.77 18.92 -4.11
N THR A 132 4.79 18.37 -2.89
CA THR A 132 3.61 17.84 -2.20
C THR A 132 2.63 18.91 -1.75
N ASP A 133 3.06 20.18 -1.65
CA ASP A 133 2.21 21.28 -1.15
C ASP A 133 1.10 21.65 -2.16
N GLY A 134 1.29 21.29 -3.43
CA GLY A 134 0.27 21.43 -4.48
C GLY A 134 -0.75 20.30 -4.54
N LEU A 135 -0.59 19.24 -3.73
CA LEU A 135 -1.55 18.14 -3.70
C LEU A 135 -2.80 18.53 -2.92
N PRO A 136 -4.00 18.16 -3.40
CA PRO A 136 -5.23 18.29 -2.61
C PRO A 136 -5.05 17.64 -1.24
N LYS A 137 -5.49 18.34 -0.19
CA LYS A 137 -5.56 17.73 1.15
C LYS A 137 -6.53 16.54 1.09
N PRO A 138 -6.24 15.44 1.82
CA PRO A 138 -7.12 14.28 1.90
C PRO A 138 -8.51 14.64 2.48
N ASP A 139 -9.45 13.69 2.52
CA ASP A 139 -10.70 13.93 3.24
C ASP A 139 -10.44 14.01 4.76
N PRO A 140 -10.84 15.11 5.45
CA PRO A 140 -10.50 15.31 6.86
C PRO A 140 -11.22 14.32 7.78
N ALA A 141 -12.47 13.97 7.48
CA ALA A 141 -13.27 13.07 8.31
C ALA A 141 -12.74 11.64 8.22
N LEU A 142 -12.42 11.17 7.00
CA LEU A 142 -11.80 9.86 6.80
C LEU A 142 -10.39 9.81 7.38
N THR A 143 -9.63 10.91 7.29
CA THR A 143 -8.29 11.03 7.89
C THR A 143 -8.36 10.86 9.41
N TRP A 144 -9.24 11.60 10.09
CA TRP A 144 -9.43 11.47 11.55
C TRP A 144 -9.83 10.05 11.92
N ARG A 145 -10.89 9.55 11.27
CA ARG A 145 -11.45 8.21 11.50
C ARG A 145 -10.39 7.11 11.36
N GLY A 146 -9.63 7.14 10.27
CA GLY A 146 -8.57 6.17 10.00
C GLY A 146 -7.41 6.28 10.98
N ALA A 147 -6.95 7.50 11.27
CA ALA A 147 -5.82 7.71 12.16
C ALA A 147 -6.15 7.38 13.63
N ARG A 148 -7.40 7.60 14.05
CA ARG A 148 -7.89 7.16 15.36
C ARG A 148 -7.92 5.64 15.47
N LEU A 149 -8.37 4.93 14.43
CA LEU A 149 -8.29 3.47 14.42
C LEU A 149 -6.83 2.99 14.41
N ALA A 150 -5.95 3.66 13.67
CA ALA A 150 -4.53 3.37 13.65
C ALA A 150 -3.89 3.55 15.04
N SER A 151 -4.24 4.60 15.79
CA SER A 151 -3.69 4.84 17.13
C SER A 151 -4.07 3.74 18.13
N LEU A 152 -5.28 3.17 18.01
CA LEU A 152 -5.73 2.05 18.84
C LEU A 152 -4.96 0.75 18.55
N ARG A 153 -4.50 0.58 17.29
CA ARG A 153 -3.76 -0.59 16.84
C ARG A 153 -2.23 -0.44 16.94
N ALA A 154 -1.72 0.77 17.13
CA ALA A 154 -0.29 1.05 17.04
C ALA A 154 0.50 0.61 18.28
N LEU A 155 1.80 0.41 18.12
CA LEU A 155 2.74 0.24 19.23
C LEU A 155 2.67 1.44 20.20
N PRO A 156 2.97 1.27 21.51
CA PRO A 156 2.76 2.32 22.52
C PRO A 156 3.40 3.68 22.18
N VAL A 157 4.63 3.66 21.65
CA VAL A 157 5.35 4.89 21.25
C VAL A 157 4.68 5.57 20.07
N GLN A 158 4.31 4.79 19.04
CA GLN A 158 3.62 5.29 17.84
C GLN A 158 2.25 5.85 18.19
N ARG A 159 1.49 5.16 19.05
CA ARG A 159 0.21 5.64 19.55
C ARG A 159 0.34 7.03 20.17
N ALA A 160 1.31 7.25 21.04
CA ALA A 160 1.52 8.57 21.66
C ALA A 160 1.76 9.67 20.63
N VAL A 161 2.53 9.38 19.58
CA VAL A 161 2.78 10.32 18.47
C VAL A 161 1.52 10.59 17.66
N ILE A 162 0.75 9.55 17.31
CA ILE A 162 -0.49 9.70 16.54
C ILE A 162 -1.52 10.50 17.34
N GLU A 163 -1.67 10.23 18.65
CA GLU A 163 -2.58 10.97 19.53
C GLU A 163 -2.21 12.45 19.65
N LEU A 164 -0.91 12.77 19.68
CA LEU A 164 -0.44 14.16 19.65
C LEU A 164 -0.82 14.84 18.33
N GLN A 165 -0.67 14.16 17.21
CA GLN A 165 -1.07 14.68 15.90
C GLN A 165 -2.59 14.81 15.77
N LEU A 166 -3.38 13.87 16.28
CA LEU A 166 -4.85 13.98 16.32
C LEU A 166 -5.29 15.19 17.14
N SER A 167 -4.67 15.40 18.31
CA SER A 167 -4.92 16.59 19.13
C SER A 167 -4.63 17.88 18.35
N ALA A 168 -3.46 17.97 17.70
CA ALA A 168 -3.10 19.12 16.88
C ALA A 168 -4.04 19.31 15.67
N PHE A 169 -4.49 18.23 15.03
CA PHE A 169 -5.46 18.32 13.94
C PHE A 169 -6.82 18.83 14.45
N GLY A 170 -7.22 18.41 15.66
CA GLY A 170 -8.49 18.80 16.27
C GLY A 170 -8.58 20.30 16.57
N THR A 171 -7.45 20.97 16.78
CA THR A 171 -7.41 22.42 17.01
C THR A 171 -7.48 23.26 15.73
N THR A 172 -7.38 22.64 14.54
CA THR A 172 -7.45 23.36 13.26
C THR A 172 -8.84 23.91 12.94
N GLY A 173 -9.89 23.40 13.60
CA GLY A 173 -11.29 23.78 13.34
C GLY A 173 -11.87 23.25 12.03
N ILE A 174 -11.13 22.39 11.30
CA ILE A 174 -11.59 21.77 10.04
C ILE A 174 -12.74 20.79 10.29
N LEU A 175 -12.71 20.07 11.42
CA LEU A 175 -13.77 19.15 11.85
C LEU A 175 -14.55 19.74 13.02
N SER A 176 -15.87 19.54 13.03
CA SER A 176 -16.67 19.90 14.17
C SER A 176 -16.43 18.92 15.35
N PRO A 177 -16.69 19.33 16.60
CA PRO A 177 -16.62 18.41 17.75
C PRO A 177 -17.52 17.17 17.59
N SER A 178 -18.66 17.30 16.91
CA SER A 178 -19.55 16.18 16.60
C SER A 178 -18.95 15.21 15.58
N ASP A 179 -18.23 15.70 14.58
CA ASP A 179 -17.57 14.85 13.58
C ASP A 179 -16.45 14.04 14.23
N ILE A 180 -15.64 14.69 15.07
CA ILE A 180 -14.60 14.04 15.87
C ILE A 180 -15.20 12.94 16.75
N GLN A 181 -16.24 13.27 17.52
CA GLN A 181 -16.88 12.29 18.40
C GLN A 181 -17.52 11.12 17.62
N SER A 182 -18.07 11.38 16.44
CA SER A 182 -18.62 10.34 15.56
C SER A 182 -17.52 9.40 15.06
N ALA A 183 -16.40 9.97 14.57
CA ALA A 183 -15.26 9.22 14.08
C ALA A 183 -14.57 8.40 15.19
N ASP A 184 -14.46 8.95 16.41
CA ASP A 184 -13.90 8.25 17.57
C ASP A 184 -14.75 7.04 17.97
N ARG A 185 -16.07 7.20 18.00
CA ARG A 185 -16.99 6.08 18.26
C ARG A 185 -16.88 4.99 17.20
N TRP A 186 -16.78 5.38 15.93
CA TRP A 186 -16.57 4.42 14.84
C TRP A 186 -15.25 3.67 15.00
N ALA A 187 -14.15 4.37 15.32
CA ALA A 187 -12.84 3.77 15.45
C ALA A 187 -12.78 2.81 16.63
N GLN A 188 -13.33 3.19 17.79
CA GLN A 188 -13.43 2.30 18.94
C GLN A 188 -14.30 1.08 18.61
N GLY A 189 -15.49 1.28 18.04
CA GLY A 189 -16.39 0.16 17.71
C GLY A 189 -15.78 -0.81 16.69
N THR A 190 -14.97 -0.31 15.76
CA THR A 190 -14.25 -1.13 14.78
C THR A 190 -13.09 -1.88 15.43
N PHE A 191 -12.30 -1.20 16.27
CA PHE A 191 -11.24 -1.85 17.06
C PHE A 191 -11.78 -3.01 17.90
N GLU A 192 -12.87 -2.80 18.63
CA GLU A 192 -13.44 -3.82 19.51
C GLU A 192 -14.01 -5.02 18.74
N ARG A 193 -14.55 -4.79 17.54
CA ARG A 193 -15.16 -5.83 16.70
C ARG A 193 -14.13 -6.65 15.94
N GLU A 194 -13.10 -6.01 15.40
CA GLU A 194 -12.22 -6.61 14.39
C GLU A 194 -10.80 -6.83 14.87
N PHE A 195 -10.33 -6.08 15.87
CA PHE A 195 -8.92 -6.06 16.27
C PHE A 195 -8.70 -6.35 17.75
N ARG A 196 -9.76 -6.59 18.52
CA ARG A 196 -9.65 -6.90 19.95
C ARG A 196 -8.87 -8.21 20.14
N GLY A 197 -7.76 -8.11 20.86
CA GLY A 197 -6.90 -9.25 21.16
C GLY A 197 -5.88 -9.56 20.06
N GLU A 198 -5.88 -8.78 18.96
CA GLU A 198 -4.77 -8.80 18.02
C GLU A 198 -3.55 -8.06 18.56
N ASP A 199 -2.38 -8.47 18.10
CA ASP A 199 -1.14 -7.77 18.40
C ASP A 199 -1.12 -6.36 17.79
N ALA A 200 -0.45 -5.46 18.50
CA ALA A 200 -0.23 -4.11 17.99
C ALA A 200 0.59 -4.16 16.69
N ILE A 201 0.23 -3.29 15.75
CA ILE A 201 0.93 -3.14 14.47
C ILE A 201 1.99 -2.05 14.56
N ASN A 202 3.09 -2.26 13.84
CA ASN A 202 4.05 -1.20 13.55
C ASN A 202 3.52 -0.38 12.35
N VAL A 203 2.96 0.80 12.60
CA VAL A 203 2.40 1.66 11.52
C VAL A 203 3.47 2.28 10.62
N ASP A 204 4.71 2.31 11.07
CA ASP A 204 5.87 2.77 10.30
C ASP A 204 6.58 1.61 9.58
N SER A 205 6.10 0.37 9.73
CA SER A 205 6.67 -0.76 9.01
C SER A 205 6.58 -0.50 7.50
N PRO A 206 7.57 -0.95 6.71
CA PRO A 206 7.42 -0.98 5.26
C PRO A 206 6.10 -1.65 4.91
N VAL A 207 5.33 -1.05 3.99
CA VAL A 207 4.18 -1.76 3.42
C VAL A 207 4.72 -2.93 2.64
N PRO A 208 4.16 -4.12 2.84
CA PRO A 208 4.40 -5.18 1.90
C PRO A 208 3.87 -4.73 0.54
N CYS A 209 4.78 -4.26 -0.30
CA CYS A 209 4.54 -3.84 -1.66
C CYS A 209 4.42 -5.07 -2.54
N TYR A 210 3.50 -5.96 -2.19
CA TYR A 210 3.22 -7.13 -3.00
C TYR A 210 2.58 -6.63 -4.30
N SER A 211 3.27 -6.86 -5.41
CA SER A 211 2.58 -6.96 -6.68
C SER A 211 2.21 -8.43 -6.83
N SER A 212 0.93 -8.74 -6.91
CA SER A 212 0.51 -9.97 -7.57
C SER A 212 -0.14 -9.54 -8.89
N GLN A 213 -0.01 -10.27 -9.97
CA GLN A 213 -0.20 -11.70 -10.04
C GLN A 213 0.84 -12.24 -11.04
N ASP A 214 1.83 -13.00 -10.60
CA ASP A 214 2.84 -13.69 -11.42
C ASP A 214 3.78 -12.86 -12.34
N LEU A 215 3.97 -11.53 -12.22
CA LEU A 215 4.42 -10.71 -13.39
C LEU A 215 5.30 -9.45 -13.14
N ALA A 216 6.36 -9.51 -12.32
CA ALA A 216 7.52 -8.64 -12.60
C ALA A 216 8.47 -9.44 -13.52
N PRO A 217 8.91 -8.89 -14.67
CA PRO A 217 9.58 -9.64 -15.75
C PRO A 217 10.84 -10.40 -15.33
#